data_AF-A0A960NR20-F1
#
_entry.id   AF-A0A960NR20-F1
#
_cell.length_a   1.000
_cell.length_b   1.000
_cell.length_c   1.000
_cell.angle_alpha   90.00
_cell.angle_beta   90.00
_cell.angle_gamma   90.00
#
_symmetry.space_group_name_H-M   'P 1'
#
loop_
_entity.id
_entity.type
_entity.pdbx_description
1 polymer ?
#
loop_
_entity_poly.entity_id
_entity_poly.type
_entity_poly.pdbx_seq_one_letter_code
_entity_poly.pdbx_strand_id
1 'polypeptide(L)'
;MIAVLFLTSIVVQAESTGELDKLEQFFAAKDWGAYEAELNNLRADEGQSEFKRAVATVRLASYRHSIRQQGFAESAEQLPPALAVLETTTPDSPWLAEGKAQYATALYRLQRLAEAREPAEQGAALARKLLAHDAIKSEERVRLYTAFNVLASIYMLSGEEDRARPLFEETIAALEREAPGHQQLGAAYVNYGLILYNFGRYRELADIMAKAGRIFETSGNAVARAATKVNHGLALNQLGDYTAAEPLLAAGAAGFEAIGASRAPIFANAVQNWGIAAGYLGDTDAALERINRALELRTTLYGENNHEVAVTLAHRARVYLQRGAIAKALKDSTRAAALSEGLPAAHLDLELTILDVHLHALAAGGRTDDLPAAHDRYRTRLAAYTRHQLAYGHEGERLAFLRRHDPVSAAITTGDAVRIGEALFRYQGLVSDAVAEDRQAALADPAMLKEWRDALRDPATDADTLRRLETLLALNAAMVGVTRFALDTNLAELRTGLPSGRTLLLFHRYQPWRDGINAPARYGILVLPGWSGEPAPVWRDLGEAKSIDTQIARYLLAIESGENAEVLQAFPRWLESKLHDLLTAATRELFYVAEGAWQRLPFGGLTRSDDRFWAEHFS
;
A
#
# COMPACT_ATOMS: atom_id res chain seq x y z
N MET A 1 42.03 3.09 39.20
CA MET A 1 42.33 1.64 39.19
C MET A 1 41.12 0.79 39.61
N ILE A 2 40.49 1.02 40.77
CA ILE A 2 39.30 0.25 41.20
C ILE A 2 38.11 0.40 40.23
N ALA A 3 37.82 1.62 39.77
CA ALA A 3 36.77 1.87 38.77
C ALA A 3 37.05 1.19 37.41
N VAL A 4 38.32 1.17 36.99
CA VAL A 4 38.78 0.49 35.75
C VAL A 4 38.55 -1.01 35.85
N LEU A 5 39.05 -1.65 36.92
CA LEU A 5 38.90 -3.10 37.14
C LEU A 5 37.43 -3.52 37.27
N PHE A 6 36.59 -2.69 37.90
CA PHE A 6 35.15 -2.93 38.03
C PHE A 6 34.43 -2.86 36.66
N LEU A 7 34.70 -1.83 35.85
CA LEU A 7 34.12 -1.69 34.50
C LEU A 7 34.56 -2.82 33.58
N THR A 8 35.85 -3.14 33.54
CA THR A 8 36.36 -4.24 32.71
C THR A 8 35.75 -5.58 33.16
N SER A 9 35.62 -5.82 34.46
CA SER A 9 34.98 -7.04 34.99
C SER A 9 33.51 -7.13 34.63
N ILE A 10 32.74 -6.04 34.71
CA ILE A 10 31.32 -6.05 34.33
C ILE A 10 31.17 -6.29 32.83
N VAL A 11 31.99 -5.66 31.99
CA VAL A 11 31.94 -5.86 30.54
C VAL A 11 32.31 -7.30 30.18
N VAL A 12 33.41 -7.84 30.73
CA VAL A 12 33.80 -9.25 30.51
C VAL A 12 32.71 -10.21 30.99
N GLN A 13 32.07 -9.92 32.13
CA GLN A 13 30.99 -10.74 32.64
C GLN A 13 29.73 -10.65 31.75
N ALA A 14 29.38 -9.47 31.25
CA ALA A 14 28.26 -9.30 30.33
C ALA A 14 28.53 -9.95 28.97
N GLU A 15 29.74 -9.85 28.43
CA GLU A 15 30.16 -10.54 27.21
C GLU A 15 30.13 -12.07 27.37
N SER A 16 30.64 -12.58 28.49
CA SER A 16 30.65 -14.02 28.76
C SER A 16 29.28 -14.61 29.08
N THR A 17 28.31 -13.79 29.50
CA THR A 17 26.94 -14.23 29.80
C THR A 17 25.93 -13.88 28.71
N GLY A 18 26.25 -12.97 27.78
CA GLY A 18 25.32 -12.48 26.76
C GLY A 18 24.32 -11.42 27.27
N GLU A 19 24.38 -11.04 28.56
CA GLU A 19 23.37 -10.27 29.28
C GLU A 19 23.56 -8.73 29.24
N LEU A 20 23.80 -8.14 28.07
CA LEU A 20 24.07 -6.69 27.98
C LEU A 20 22.87 -5.79 28.23
N ASP A 21 21.63 -6.30 28.21
CA ASP A 21 20.47 -5.52 28.63
C ASP A 21 20.59 -5.09 30.11
N LYS A 22 21.34 -5.85 30.93
CA LYS A 22 21.66 -5.47 32.31
C LYS A 22 22.68 -4.33 32.37
N LEU A 23 23.65 -4.30 31.44
CA LEU A 23 24.58 -3.19 31.26
C LEU A 23 23.83 -1.91 30.85
N GLU A 24 22.91 -2.02 29.89
CA GLU A 24 22.07 -0.91 29.44
C GLU A 24 21.25 -0.33 30.61
N GLN A 25 20.57 -1.17 31.40
CA GLN A 25 19.78 -0.73 32.56
C GLN A 25 20.63 -0.09 33.65
N PHE A 26 21.80 -0.68 33.95
CA PHE A 26 22.69 -0.19 35.00
C PHE A 26 23.22 1.21 34.67
N PHE A 27 23.54 1.45 33.40
CA PHE A 27 24.21 2.66 32.96
C PHE A 27 23.27 3.75 32.44
N ALA A 28 22.03 3.43 32.03
CA ALA A 28 21.00 4.43 31.73
C ALA A 28 20.62 5.29 32.96
N ALA A 29 20.91 4.83 34.18
CA ALA A 29 20.60 5.52 35.42
C ALA A 29 21.71 6.49 35.91
N LYS A 30 22.77 6.73 35.13
CA LYS A 30 23.96 7.49 35.54
C LYS A 30 24.23 8.67 34.60
N ASP A 31 24.71 9.78 35.15
CA ASP A 31 25.22 10.93 34.37
C ASP A 31 26.60 10.62 33.80
N TRP A 32 26.61 10.26 32.51
CA TRP A 32 27.79 9.79 31.80
C TRP A 32 28.81 10.87 31.48
N GLY A 33 28.39 12.12 31.29
CA GLY A 33 29.30 13.21 30.93
C GLY A 33 30.30 13.53 32.05
N ALA A 34 29.85 13.44 33.30
CA ALA A 34 30.71 13.60 34.47
C ALA A 34 31.72 12.44 34.61
N TYR A 35 31.30 11.22 34.29
CA TYR A 35 32.13 10.03 34.39
C TYR A 35 33.19 9.96 33.27
N GLU A 36 32.82 10.30 32.03
CA GLU A 36 33.74 10.34 30.88
C GLU A 36 34.91 11.31 31.06
N ALA A 37 34.66 12.48 31.65
CA ALA A 37 35.70 13.46 31.98
C ALA A 37 36.69 12.90 33.04
N GLU A 38 36.19 12.12 34.00
CA GLU A 38 37.01 11.46 35.02
C GLU A 38 37.85 10.32 34.42
N LEU A 39 37.29 9.60 33.43
CA LEU A 39 37.94 8.48 32.74
C LEU A 39 39.05 8.91 31.77
N ASN A 40 38.86 10.02 31.05
CA ASN A 40 39.86 10.57 30.12
C ASN A 40 41.14 11.07 30.83
N ASN A 41 41.08 11.28 32.15
CA ASN A 41 42.20 11.74 32.97
C ASN A 41 43.11 10.62 33.52
N LEU A 42 42.77 9.34 33.33
CA LEU A 42 43.55 8.20 33.83
C LEU A 42 44.61 7.75 32.80
N ARG A 43 45.91 7.92 33.12
CA ARG A 43 47.05 7.41 32.32
C ARG A 43 47.58 6.09 32.89
N ALA A 44 47.57 5.00 32.11
CA ALA A 44 48.49 3.85 32.25
C ALA A 44 48.42 2.88 31.05
N ASP A 45 49.58 2.44 30.57
CA ASP A 45 49.81 1.49 29.47
C ASP A 45 49.40 0.04 29.82
N GLU A 46 49.13 -0.74 28.77
CA GLU A 46 48.59 -2.12 28.71
C GLU A 46 47.18 -2.33 29.31
N GLY A 47 46.79 -1.61 30.36
CA GLY A 47 45.40 -1.54 30.83
C GLY A 47 44.48 -0.65 29.98
N GLN A 48 45.05 0.19 29.10
CA GLN A 48 44.28 1.15 28.30
C GLN A 48 43.42 0.50 27.20
N SER A 49 43.87 -0.58 26.55
CA SER A 49 43.13 -1.17 25.41
C SER A 49 41.87 -1.88 25.87
N GLU A 50 41.98 -2.75 26.89
CA GLU A 50 40.82 -3.42 27.50
C GLU A 50 39.86 -2.44 28.16
N PHE A 51 40.40 -1.40 28.80
CA PHE A 51 39.57 -0.36 29.40
C PHE A 51 38.87 0.51 28.35
N LYS A 52 39.57 0.94 27.29
CA LYS A 52 38.98 1.66 26.15
C LYS A 52 37.90 0.82 25.47
N ARG A 53 38.14 -0.48 25.29
CA ARG A 53 37.13 -1.45 24.82
C ARG A 53 35.92 -1.50 25.75
N ALA A 54 36.13 -1.61 27.06
CA ALA A 54 35.04 -1.65 28.03
C ALA A 54 34.20 -0.37 27.98
N VAL A 55 34.83 0.80 27.92
CA VAL A 55 34.15 2.09 27.75
C VAL A 55 33.39 2.17 26.44
N ALA A 56 34.00 1.76 25.32
CA ALA A 56 33.34 1.77 24.02
C ALA A 56 32.13 0.82 23.96
N THR A 57 32.24 -0.36 24.57
CA THR A 57 31.14 -1.34 24.67
C THR A 57 29.98 -0.79 25.49
N VAL A 58 30.29 -0.11 26.59
CA VAL A 58 29.25 0.52 27.41
C VAL A 58 28.63 1.73 26.69
N ARG A 59 29.41 2.52 25.94
CA ARG A 59 28.85 3.58 25.08
C ARG A 59 27.85 3.04 24.07
N LEU A 60 28.18 1.94 23.39
CA LEU A 60 27.22 1.29 22.49
C LEU A 60 25.93 0.91 23.22
N ALA A 61 26.01 0.34 24.42
CA ALA A 61 24.84 0.00 25.22
C ALA A 61 24.01 1.25 25.60
N SER A 62 24.65 2.35 26.00
CA SER A 62 23.97 3.61 26.33
C SER A 62 23.31 4.28 25.11
N TYR A 63 23.97 4.27 23.94
CA TYR A 63 23.40 4.88 22.73
C TYR A 63 22.29 4.03 22.13
N ARG A 64 22.27 2.72 22.34
CA ARG A 64 21.09 1.88 22.09
C ARG A 64 19.87 2.38 22.86
N HIS A 65 20.04 2.73 24.13
CA HIS A 65 18.99 3.33 24.94
C HIS A 65 18.59 4.71 24.40
N SER A 66 19.57 5.56 24.10
CA SER A 66 19.33 6.92 23.54
C SER A 66 18.55 6.86 22.21
N ILE A 67 18.91 5.96 21.29
CA ILE A 67 18.17 5.72 20.03
C ILE A 67 16.72 5.30 20.29
N ARG A 68 16.46 4.47 21.32
CA ARG A 68 15.08 4.11 21.72
C ARG A 68 14.30 5.33 22.24
N GLN A 69 14.99 6.29 22.85
CA GLN A 69 14.45 7.58 23.32
C GLN A 69 14.53 8.70 22.27
N GLN A 70 14.76 8.36 21.00
CA GLN A 70 14.86 9.31 19.88
C GLN A 70 16.07 10.25 19.93
N GLY A 71 17.10 9.95 20.71
CA GLY A 71 18.38 10.67 20.75
C GLY A 71 19.31 10.38 19.56
N PHE A 72 18.79 10.50 18.33
CA PHE A 72 19.53 10.16 17.11
C PHE A 72 20.71 11.10 16.86
N ALA A 73 20.56 12.41 17.12
CA ALA A 73 21.60 13.41 16.92
C ALA A 73 22.84 13.12 17.79
N GLU A 74 22.62 12.94 19.10
CA GLU A 74 23.65 12.56 20.05
C GLU A 74 24.32 11.24 19.63
N SER A 75 23.53 10.23 19.29
CA SER A 75 24.06 8.93 18.86
C SER A 75 24.91 9.04 17.59
N ALA A 76 24.51 9.86 16.61
CA ALA A 76 25.27 10.07 15.38
C ALA A 76 26.61 10.81 15.61
N GLU A 77 26.69 11.62 16.66
CA GLU A 77 27.92 12.34 17.03
C GLU A 77 28.86 11.45 17.86
N GLN A 78 28.30 10.65 18.77
CA GLN A 78 29.07 9.97 19.82
C GLN A 78 29.41 8.51 19.53
N LEU A 79 28.70 7.85 18.61
CA LEU A 79 29.02 6.48 18.19
C LEU A 79 30.36 6.35 17.43
N PRO A 80 30.74 7.25 16.49
CA PRO A 80 31.95 7.06 15.69
C PRO A 80 33.25 6.88 16.49
N PRO A 81 33.53 7.68 17.55
CA PRO A 81 34.72 7.45 18.38
C PRO A 81 34.71 6.08 19.09
N ALA A 82 33.55 5.62 19.56
CA ALA A 82 33.43 4.31 20.21
C ALA A 82 33.65 3.18 19.21
N LEU A 83 33.12 3.31 17.99
CA LEU A 83 33.32 2.34 16.91
C LEU A 83 34.78 2.24 16.50
N ALA A 84 35.50 3.36 16.36
CA ALA A 84 36.92 3.36 16.02
C ALA A 84 37.79 2.61 17.06
N VAL A 85 37.43 2.72 18.35
CA VAL A 85 38.07 1.93 19.41
C VAL A 85 37.78 0.45 19.23
N LEU A 86 36.54 0.06 18.94
CA LEU A 86 36.18 -1.35 18.75
C LEU A 86 36.76 -1.95 17.47
N GLU A 87 36.94 -1.17 16.41
CA GLU A 87 37.63 -1.60 15.19
C GLU A 87 39.08 -1.98 15.44
N THR A 88 39.75 -1.29 16.36
CA THR A 88 41.17 -1.56 16.68
C THR A 88 41.34 -2.60 17.78
N THR A 89 40.40 -2.68 18.73
CA THR A 89 40.52 -3.56 19.90
C THR A 89 39.79 -4.89 19.75
N THR A 90 38.69 -4.92 18.99
CA THR A 90 37.82 -6.09 18.78
C THR A 90 37.17 -6.10 17.39
N PRO A 91 37.96 -6.21 16.30
CA PRO A 91 37.47 -6.10 14.92
C PRO A 91 36.45 -7.20 14.55
N ASP A 92 36.52 -8.35 15.20
CA ASP A 92 35.64 -9.51 14.98
C ASP A 92 34.65 -9.71 16.14
N SER A 93 33.99 -8.65 16.57
CA SER A 93 33.00 -8.71 17.65
C SER A 93 31.56 -8.46 17.18
N PRO A 94 30.56 -9.18 17.75
CA PRO A 94 29.16 -8.86 17.53
C PRO A 94 28.80 -7.41 17.91
N TRP A 95 29.50 -6.84 18.89
CA TRP A 95 29.33 -5.46 19.34
C TRP A 95 29.66 -4.43 18.25
N LEU A 96 30.75 -4.64 17.54
CA LEU A 96 31.13 -3.76 16.44
C LEU A 96 30.09 -3.82 15.31
N ALA A 97 29.61 -5.01 14.97
CA ALA A 97 28.56 -5.18 13.95
C ALA A 97 27.26 -4.48 14.35
N GLU A 98 26.81 -4.66 15.59
CA GLU A 98 25.61 -3.99 16.11
C GLU A 98 25.80 -2.47 16.19
N GLY A 99 26.93 -2.00 16.70
CA GLY A 99 27.23 -0.58 16.84
C GLY A 99 27.24 0.14 15.49
N LYS A 100 27.77 -0.50 14.44
CA LYS A 100 27.70 0.03 13.07
C LYS A 100 26.25 0.12 12.56
N ALA A 101 25.42 -0.88 12.87
CA ALA A 101 24.00 -0.84 12.54
C ALA A 101 23.24 0.26 13.31
N GLN A 102 23.58 0.48 14.58
CA GLN A 102 23.02 1.58 15.39
C GLN A 102 23.45 2.95 14.87
N TYR A 103 24.70 3.10 14.46
CA TYR A 103 25.20 4.34 13.88
C TYR A 103 24.51 4.65 12.55
N ALA A 104 24.39 3.64 11.68
CA ALA A 104 23.59 3.75 10.46
C ALA A 104 22.13 4.11 10.77
N THR A 105 21.57 3.56 11.85
CA THR A 105 20.21 3.89 12.32
C THR A 105 20.08 5.36 12.68
N ALA A 106 21.00 5.87 13.50
CA ALA A 106 21.03 7.28 13.88
C ALA A 106 21.13 8.19 12.65
N LEU A 107 22.01 7.88 11.71
CA LEU A 107 22.20 8.65 10.48
C LEU A 107 20.96 8.68 9.60
N TYR A 108 20.34 7.53 9.28
CA TYR A 108 19.18 7.53 8.40
C TYR A 108 17.97 8.21 9.05
N ARG A 109 17.82 8.11 10.38
CA ARG A 109 16.75 8.82 11.12
C ARG A 109 16.93 10.33 11.12
N LEU A 110 18.15 10.81 10.94
CA LEU A 110 18.50 12.21 10.69
C LEU A 110 18.43 12.59 9.20
N GLN A 111 17.85 11.75 8.33
CA GLN A 111 17.78 11.95 6.88
C GLN A 111 19.15 12.00 6.18
N ARG A 112 20.20 11.48 6.82
CA ARG A 112 21.57 11.39 6.27
C ARG A 112 21.79 10.03 5.61
N LEU A 113 20.91 9.67 4.67
CA LEU A 113 20.86 8.33 4.09
C LEU A 113 22.15 7.90 3.37
N ALA A 114 22.80 8.83 2.66
CA ALA A 114 24.05 8.56 1.96
C ALA A 114 25.17 8.15 2.94
N GLU A 115 25.25 8.81 4.09
CA GLU A 115 26.23 8.50 5.13
C GLU A 115 25.89 7.22 5.90
N ALA A 116 24.60 6.88 6.01
CA ALA A 116 24.15 5.67 6.70
C ALA A 116 24.53 4.37 5.97
N ARG A 117 24.75 4.45 4.65
CA ARG A 117 24.97 3.29 3.79
C ARG A 117 26.22 2.50 4.16
N GLU A 118 27.36 3.17 4.15
CA GLU A 118 28.65 2.53 4.43
C GLU A 118 28.68 1.80 5.79
N PRO A 119 28.32 2.43 6.93
CA PRO A 119 28.30 1.72 8.21
C PRO A 119 27.30 0.58 8.23
N ALA A 120 26.15 0.67 7.55
CA ALA A 120 25.22 -0.46 7.45
C ALA A 120 25.81 -1.64 6.67
N GLU A 121 26.45 -1.38 5.54
CA GLU A 121 27.11 -2.41 4.72
C GLU A 121 28.26 -3.07 5.48
N GLN A 122 29.08 -2.28 6.18
CA GLN A 122 30.16 -2.78 7.03
C GLN A 122 29.64 -3.62 8.20
N GLY A 123 28.60 -3.15 8.90
CA GLY A 123 27.98 -3.88 10.01
C GLY A 123 27.37 -5.21 9.57
N ALA A 124 26.66 -5.22 8.45
CA ALA A 124 26.07 -6.43 7.88
C ALA A 124 27.13 -7.41 7.34
N ALA A 125 28.20 -6.92 6.72
CA ALA A 125 29.31 -7.77 6.27
C ALA A 125 30.00 -8.46 7.45
N LEU A 126 30.24 -7.72 8.53
CA LEU A 126 30.80 -8.28 9.77
C LEU A 126 29.83 -9.28 10.41
N ALA A 127 28.53 -8.95 10.49
CA ALA A 127 27.52 -9.86 11.00
C ALA A 127 27.48 -11.19 10.21
N ARG A 128 27.57 -11.12 8.88
CA ARG A 128 27.62 -12.31 8.01
C ARG A 128 28.87 -13.15 8.27
N LYS A 129 30.03 -12.52 8.43
CA LYS A 129 31.28 -13.22 8.81
C LYS A 129 31.13 -13.94 10.15
N LEU A 130 30.58 -13.26 11.15
CA LEU A 130 30.42 -13.81 12.51
C LEU A 130 29.41 -14.97 12.55
N LEU A 131 28.29 -14.86 11.84
CA LEU A 131 27.26 -15.91 11.81
C LEU A 131 27.72 -17.21 11.13
N ALA A 132 28.78 -17.16 10.32
CA ALA A 132 29.41 -18.33 9.72
C ALA A 132 30.31 -19.11 10.70
N HIS A 133 30.58 -18.57 11.89
CA HIS A 133 31.33 -19.26 12.93
C HIS A 133 30.38 -19.97 13.92
N ASP A 134 30.63 -21.25 14.17
CA ASP A 134 29.81 -22.10 15.06
C ASP A 134 29.88 -21.69 16.55
N ALA A 135 30.83 -20.84 16.93
CA ALA A 135 31.09 -20.44 18.31
C ALA A 135 30.19 -19.29 18.82
N ILE A 136 29.39 -18.65 17.96
CA ILE A 136 28.52 -17.52 18.36
C ILE A 136 27.27 -18.04 19.08
N LYS A 137 27.00 -17.52 20.27
CA LYS A 137 25.86 -17.94 21.09
C LYS A 137 24.54 -17.51 20.45
N SER A 138 23.47 -18.26 20.67
CA SER A 138 22.14 -17.98 20.10
C SER A 138 21.67 -16.54 20.33
N GLU A 139 21.87 -15.99 21.53
CA GLU A 139 21.50 -14.60 21.86
C GLU A 139 22.30 -13.56 21.07
N GLU A 140 23.58 -13.82 20.80
CA GLU A 140 24.43 -12.97 19.99
C GLU A 140 24.05 -13.06 18.51
N ARG A 141 23.70 -14.26 18.02
CA ARG A 141 23.18 -14.46 16.66
C ARG A 141 21.94 -13.60 16.41
N VAL A 142 21.01 -13.60 17.36
CA VAL A 142 19.79 -12.76 17.29
C VAL A 142 20.11 -11.27 17.16
N ARG A 143 21.14 -10.78 17.86
CA ARG A 143 21.59 -9.38 17.75
C ARG A 143 22.19 -9.06 16.39
N LEU A 144 22.98 -9.98 15.82
CA LEU A 144 23.61 -9.81 14.51
C LEU A 144 22.59 -9.62 13.38
N TYR A 145 21.40 -10.22 13.48
CA TYR A 145 20.32 -10.01 12.51
C TYR A 145 19.81 -8.55 12.42
N THR A 146 20.05 -7.72 13.45
CA THR A 146 19.76 -6.28 13.41
C THR A 146 20.49 -5.57 12.26
N ALA A 147 21.74 -5.98 11.99
CA ALA A 147 22.56 -5.34 10.96
C ALA A 147 21.97 -5.55 9.56
N PHE A 148 21.44 -6.74 9.28
CA PHE A 148 20.77 -7.01 8.02
C PHE A 148 19.45 -6.26 7.89
N ASN A 149 18.65 -6.19 8.96
CA ASN A 149 17.39 -5.44 8.97
C ASN A 149 17.61 -3.94 8.69
N VAL A 150 18.64 -3.34 9.31
CA VAL A 150 19.02 -1.94 9.07
C VAL A 150 19.53 -1.73 7.64
N LEU A 151 20.41 -2.60 7.16
CA LEU A 151 20.91 -2.50 5.78
C LEU A 151 19.77 -2.63 4.76
N ALA A 152 18.84 -3.57 4.98
CA ALA A 152 17.69 -3.77 4.11
C ALA A 152 16.79 -2.53 4.09
N SER A 153 16.60 -1.88 5.24
CA SER A 153 15.87 -0.61 5.34
C SER A 153 16.57 0.54 4.59
N ILE A 154 17.91 0.59 4.62
CA ILE A 154 18.67 1.60 3.88
C ILE A 154 18.60 1.36 2.37
N TYR A 155 18.73 0.11 1.91
CA TYR A 155 18.51 -0.22 0.51
C TYR A 155 17.09 0.16 0.07
N MET A 156 16.08 -0.12 0.89
CA MET A 156 14.71 0.27 0.60
C MET A 156 14.55 1.79 0.48
N LEU A 157 15.07 2.56 1.45
CA LEU A 157 15.03 4.03 1.41
C LEU A 157 15.84 4.60 0.23
N SER A 158 16.80 3.84 -0.30
CA SER A 158 17.60 4.20 -1.48
C SER A 158 16.96 3.75 -2.80
N GLY A 159 15.80 3.10 -2.76
CA GLY A 159 15.12 2.54 -3.95
C GLY A 159 15.74 1.25 -4.49
N GLU A 160 16.68 0.63 -3.78
CA GLU A 160 17.34 -0.64 -4.17
C GLU A 160 16.56 -1.85 -3.65
N GLU A 161 15.33 -2.04 -4.13
CA GLU A 161 14.43 -3.09 -3.66
C GLU A 161 15.00 -4.49 -3.83
N ASP A 162 15.59 -4.78 -4.99
CA ASP A 162 16.16 -6.09 -5.35
C ASP A 162 17.23 -6.55 -4.35
N ARG A 163 17.84 -5.61 -3.62
CA ARG A 163 18.82 -5.88 -2.55
C ARG A 163 18.16 -5.93 -1.17
N ALA A 164 17.14 -5.11 -0.93
CA ALA A 164 16.45 -5.03 0.35
C ALA A 164 15.63 -6.30 0.63
N ARG A 165 14.80 -6.73 -0.33
CA ARG A 165 13.85 -7.84 -0.17
C ARG A 165 14.50 -9.16 0.24
N PRO A 166 15.49 -9.72 -0.49
CA PRO A 166 16.10 -10.99 -0.09
C PRO A 166 16.73 -10.90 1.30
N LEU A 167 17.29 -9.73 1.64
CA LEU A 167 17.90 -9.52 2.94
C LEU A 167 16.86 -9.54 4.08
N PHE A 168 15.68 -8.96 3.88
CA PHE A 168 14.56 -9.08 4.83
C PHE A 168 14.08 -10.52 4.96
N GLU A 169 13.86 -11.22 3.84
CA GLU A 169 13.35 -12.59 3.82
C GLU A 169 14.31 -13.57 4.48
N GLU A 170 15.61 -13.50 4.17
CA GLU A 170 16.66 -14.28 4.83
C GLU A 170 16.70 -14.02 6.33
N THR A 171 16.61 -12.74 6.73
CA THR A 171 16.66 -12.33 8.14
C THR A 171 15.43 -12.84 8.90
N ILE A 172 14.24 -12.71 8.31
CA ILE A 172 12.99 -13.20 8.89
C ILE A 172 13.03 -14.72 9.02
N ALA A 173 13.41 -15.45 7.98
CA ALA A 173 13.47 -16.92 8.02
C ALA A 173 14.45 -17.43 9.08
N ALA A 174 15.60 -16.76 9.22
CA ALA A 174 16.58 -17.09 10.24
C ALA A 174 16.04 -16.82 11.66
N LEU A 175 15.38 -15.68 11.88
CA LEU A 175 14.78 -15.32 13.15
C LEU A 175 13.55 -16.19 13.51
N GLU A 176 12.74 -16.60 12.53
CA GLU A 176 11.65 -17.56 12.73
C GLU A 176 12.19 -18.91 13.24
N ARG A 177 13.33 -19.36 12.72
CA ARG A 177 13.97 -20.62 13.13
C ARG A 177 14.66 -20.50 14.49
N GLU A 178 15.41 -19.42 14.72
CA GLU A 178 16.32 -19.32 15.86
C GLU A 178 15.70 -18.60 17.08
N ALA A 179 14.70 -17.75 16.87
CA ALA A 179 14.11 -16.90 17.91
C ALA A 179 12.65 -16.48 17.63
N PRO A 180 11.70 -17.42 17.46
CA PRO A 180 10.34 -17.16 16.97
C PRO A 180 9.48 -16.24 17.87
N GLY A 181 9.85 -16.04 19.13
CA GLY A 181 9.17 -15.14 20.07
C GLY A 181 9.91 -13.83 20.36
N HIS A 182 11.07 -13.61 19.74
CA HIS A 182 11.93 -12.49 20.10
C HIS A 182 11.49 -11.18 19.42
N GLN A 183 11.62 -10.04 20.11
CA GLN A 183 11.20 -8.73 19.61
C GLN A 183 11.87 -8.33 18.28
N GLN A 184 13.10 -8.82 18.04
CA GLN A 184 13.80 -8.60 16.77
C GLN A 184 13.04 -9.17 15.56
N LEU A 185 12.40 -10.34 15.72
CA LEU A 185 11.55 -10.90 14.67
C LEU A 185 10.33 -10.00 14.43
N GLY A 186 9.71 -9.50 15.50
CA GLY A 186 8.63 -8.52 15.41
C GLY A 186 9.06 -7.25 14.68
N ALA A 187 10.25 -6.72 14.96
CA ALA A 187 10.80 -5.54 14.30
C ALA A 187 11.11 -5.80 12.81
N ALA A 188 11.62 -7.00 12.48
CA ALA A 188 11.86 -7.40 11.10
C ALA A 188 10.55 -7.48 10.30
N TYR A 189 9.49 -8.08 10.87
CA TYR A 189 8.16 -8.07 10.24
C TYR A 189 7.61 -6.64 10.07
N VAL A 190 7.75 -5.76 11.07
CA VAL A 190 7.27 -4.38 10.96
C VAL A 190 7.97 -3.63 9.82
N ASN A 191 9.29 -3.76 9.73
CA ASN A 191 10.08 -3.09 8.69
C ASN A 191 9.80 -3.67 7.30
N TYR A 192 9.70 -5.00 7.17
CA TYR A 192 9.29 -5.63 5.92
C TYR A 192 7.86 -5.23 5.53
N GLY A 193 6.98 -5.01 6.49
CA GLY A 193 5.62 -4.52 6.23
C GLY A 193 5.56 -3.14 5.63
N LEU A 194 6.49 -2.25 5.96
CA LEU A 194 6.56 -0.95 5.26
C LEU A 194 6.85 -1.13 3.76
N ILE A 195 7.64 -2.14 3.40
CA ILE A 195 7.86 -2.52 2.00
C ILE A 195 6.57 -3.01 1.38
N LEU A 196 5.93 -3.99 2.01
CA LEU A 196 4.68 -4.54 1.50
C LEU A 196 3.61 -3.46 1.30
N TYR A 197 3.50 -2.50 2.23
CA TYR A 197 2.60 -1.36 2.10
C TYR A 197 2.91 -0.51 0.85
N ASN A 198 4.18 -0.15 0.64
CA ASN A 198 4.60 0.69 -0.49
C ASN A 198 4.37 0.05 -1.85
N PHE A 199 4.34 -1.28 -1.91
CA PHE A 199 4.04 -2.05 -3.13
C PHE A 199 2.57 -2.46 -3.26
N GLY A 200 1.70 -1.97 -2.37
CA GLY A 200 0.28 -2.34 -2.39
C GLY A 200 -0.01 -3.78 -1.96
N ARG A 201 0.96 -4.48 -1.38
CA ARG A 201 0.86 -5.86 -0.88
C ARG A 201 0.18 -5.94 0.46
N TYR A 202 -1.03 -5.38 0.54
CA TYR A 202 -1.72 -5.15 1.82
C TYR A 202 -2.18 -6.42 2.51
N ARG A 203 -2.44 -7.51 1.78
CA ARG A 203 -2.85 -8.78 2.39
C ARG A 203 -1.69 -9.48 3.07
N GLU A 204 -0.55 -9.58 2.39
CA GLU A 204 0.67 -10.08 3.00
C GLU A 204 1.13 -9.19 4.17
N LEU A 205 0.95 -7.88 4.04
CA LEU A 205 1.15 -6.95 5.14
C LEU A 205 0.27 -7.30 6.35
N ALA A 206 -1.03 -7.53 6.15
CA ALA A 206 -1.94 -7.92 7.23
C ALA A 206 -1.47 -9.20 7.92
N ASP A 207 -1.05 -10.21 7.15
CA ASP A 207 -0.57 -11.49 7.67
C ASP A 207 0.70 -11.33 8.54
N ILE A 208 1.70 -10.58 8.07
CA ILE A 208 2.92 -10.36 8.85
C ILE A 208 2.70 -9.42 10.04
N MET A 209 1.77 -8.46 9.95
CA MET A 209 1.40 -7.63 11.10
C MET A 209 0.67 -8.46 12.16
N ALA A 210 -0.14 -9.44 11.76
CA ALA A 210 -0.73 -10.41 12.69
C ALA A 210 0.36 -11.25 13.39
N LYS A 211 1.39 -11.71 12.66
CA LYS A 211 2.56 -12.39 13.25
C LYS A 211 3.32 -11.49 14.23
N ALA A 212 3.66 -10.27 13.82
CA ALA A 212 4.33 -9.28 14.66
C ALA A 212 3.52 -8.93 15.92
N GLY A 213 2.20 -8.83 15.78
CA GLY A 213 1.28 -8.53 16.88
C GLY A 213 1.38 -9.57 17.99
N ARG A 214 1.38 -10.86 17.65
CA ARG A 214 1.53 -11.96 18.62
C ARG A 214 2.82 -11.85 19.43
N ILE A 215 3.92 -11.45 18.79
CA ILE A 215 5.22 -11.22 19.46
C ILE A 215 5.09 -10.03 20.40
N PHE A 216 4.60 -8.89 19.91
CA PHE A 216 4.59 -7.67 20.71
C PHE A 216 3.57 -7.67 21.85
N GLU A 217 2.52 -8.49 21.80
CA GLU A 217 1.57 -8.68 22.91
C GLU A 217 2.25 -9.22 24.18
N THR A 218 3.26 -10.07 24.04
CA THR A 218 3.95 -10.70 25.20
C THR A 218 5.26 -10.01 25.57
N SER A 219 5.74 -9.09 24.73
CA SER A 219 7.09 -8.55 24.82
C SER A 219 7.29 -7.39 25.82
N GLY A 220 6.22 -6.83 26.37
CA GLY A 220 6.26 -5.61 27.20
C GLY A 220 6.51 -4.30 26.44
N ASN A 221 6.82 -4.33 25.13
CA ASN A 221 7.00 -3.12 24.33
C ASN A 221 5.64 -2.52 23.92
N ALA A 222 5.13 -1.61 24.74
CA ALA A 222 3.84 -0.96 24.53
C ALA A 222 3.79 -0.11 23.25
N VAL A 223 4.89 0.56 22.89
CA VAL A 223 4.99 1.35 21.64
C VAL A 223 4.85 0.44 20.42
N ALA A 224 5.64 -0.63 20.34
CA ALA A 224 5.62 -1.55 19.20
C ALA A 224 4.29 -2.30 19.08
N ARG A 225 3.68 -2.65 20.22
CA ARG A 225 2.34 -3.25 20.27
C ARG A 225 1.27 -2.31 19.71
N ALA A 226 1.26 -1.04 20.13
CA ALA A 226 0.33 -0.04 19.60
C ALA A 226 0.56 0.20 18.10
N ALA A 227 1.83 0.39 17.69
CA ALA A 227 2.20 0.59 16.29
C ALA A 227 1.78 -0.57 15.38
N THR A 228 1.98 -1.81 15.83
CA THR A 228 1.62 -3.00 15.04
C THR A 228 0.11 -3.13 14.84
N LYS A 229 -0.69 -2.79 15.86
CA LYS A 229 -2.16 -2.73 15.72
C LYS A 229 -2.59 -1.69 14.69
N VAL A 230 -1.97 -0.51 14.73
CA VAL A 230 -2.22 0.55 13.74
C VAL A 230 -1.86 0.05 12.35
N ASN A 231 -0.66 -0.49 12.14
CA ASN A 231 -0.21 -0.97 10.83
C ASN A 231 -1.07 -2.12 10.29
N HIS A 232 -1.54 -3.02 11.16
CA HIS A 232 -2.48 -4.06 10.78
C HIS A 232 -3.82 -3.47 10.33
N GLY A 233 -4.39 -2.55 11.12
CA GLY A 233 -5.63 -1.86 10.76
C GLY A 233 -5.51 -1.03 9.48
N LEU A 234 -4.36 -0.41 9.23
CA LEU A 234 -4.06 0.26 7.97
C LEU A 234 -4.13 -0.71 6.79
N ALA A 235 -3.49 -1.88 6.92
CA ALA A 235 -3.53 -2.91 5.88
C ALA A 235 -4.96 -3.38 5.57
N LEU A 236 -5.77 -3.60 6.60
CA LEU A 236 -7.17 -4.01 6.46
C LEU A 236 -8.04 -2.92 5.85
N ASN A 237 -7.85 -1.65 6.23
CA ASN A 237 -8.48 -0.51 5.57
C ASN A 237 -8.17 -0.48 4.06
N GLN A 238 -6.93 -0.76 3.68
CA GLN A 238 -6.52 -0.80 2.27
C GLN A 238 -7.15 -1.96 1.49
N LEU A 239 -7.49 -3.05 2.19
CA LEU A 239 -8.24 -4.18 1.64
C LEU A 239 -9.76 -3.94 1.60
N GLY A 240 -10.23 -2.84 2.21
CA GLY A 240 -11.66 -2.54 2.37
C GLY A 240 -12.35 -3.30 3.51
N ASP A 241 -11.60 -4.02 4.34
CA ASP A 241 -12.13 -4.69 5.53
C ASP A 241 -12.19 -3.72 6.73
N TYR A 242 -13.07 -2.73 6.60
CA TYR A 242 -13.27 -1.70 7.62
C TYR A 242 -13.79 -2.29 8.95
N THR A 243 -14.52 -3.40 8.88
CA THR A 243 -15.07 -4.09 10.06
C THR A 243 -13.96 -4.69 10.92
N ALA A 244 -12.96 -5.34 10.30
CA ALA A 244 -11.80 -5.85 11.02
C ALA A 244 -10.81 -4.73 11.40
N ALA A 245 -10.69 -3.69 10.58
CA ALA A 245 -9.75 -2.59 10.80
C ALA A 245 -10.10 -1.69 12.01
N GLU A 246 -11.38 -1.35 12.16
CA GLU A 246 -11.88 -0.40 13.18
C GLU A 246 -11.42 -0.73 14.62
N PRO A 247 -11.60 -1.96 15.16
CA PRO A 247 -11.18 -2.28 16.51
C PRO A 247 -9.66 -2.28 16.69
N LEU A 248 -8.89 -2.62 15.65
CA LEU A 248 -7.42 -2.58 15.70
C LEU A 248 -6.91 -1.15 15.76
N LEU A 249 -7.48 -0.25 14.96
CA LEU A 249 -7.12 1.17 14.93
C LEU A 249 -7.49 1.86 16.24
N ALA A 250 -8.67 1.57 16.79
CA ALA A 250 -9.11 2.04 18.09
C ALA A 250 -8.16 1.57 19.22
N ALA A 251 -7.83 0.27 19.24
CA ALA A 251 -6.91 -0.29 20.23
C ALA A 251 -5.48 0.26 20.10
N GLY A 252 -5.01 0.50 18.88
CA GLY A 252 -3.72 1.14 18.62
C GLY A 252 -3.68 2.59 19.11
N ALA A 253 -4.71 3.38 18.82
CA ALA A 253 -4.85 4.75 19.30
C ALA A 253 -4.90 4.81 20.84
N ALA A 254 -5.73 3.99 21.48
CA ALA A 254 -5.80 3.88 22.94
C ALA A 254 -4.45 3.47 23.56
N GLY A 255 -3.72 2.57 22.89
CA GLY A 255 -2.37 2.17 23.31
C GLY A 255 -1.37 3.33 23.29
N PHE A 256 -1.40 4.17 22.27
CA PHE A 256 -0.56 5.38 22.19
C PHE A 256 -0.95 6.44 23.22
N GLU A 257 -2.25 6.61 23.50
CA GLU A 257 -2.72 7.52 24.56
C GLU A 257 -2.27 7.05 25.95
N ALA A 258 -2.39 5.75 26.24
CA ALA A 258 -2.02 5.18 27.53
C ALA A 258 -0.52 5.36 27.86
N ILE A 259 0.34 5.45 26.85
CA ILE A 259 1.78 5.69 27.02
C ILE A 259 2.18 7.17 26.82
N GLY A 260 1.21 8.09 26.71
CA GLY A 260 1.48 9.52 26.55
C GLY A 260 2.05 9.93 25.19
N ALA A 261 1.97 9.07 24.17
CA ALA A 261 2.53 9.30 22.83
C ALA A 261 1.49 9.82 21.81
N SER A 262 0.49 10.56 22.28
CA SER A 262 -0.60 11.12 21.46
C SER A 262 -0.18 12.25 20.51
N ARG A 263 1.11 12.61 20.50
CA ARG A 263 1.72 13.54 19.52
C ARG A 263 2.60 12.85 18.49
N ALA A 264 2.77 11.53 18.57
CA ALA A 264 3.57 10.81 17.59
C ALA A 264 2.89 10.82 16.21
N PRO A 265 3.64 10.96 15.09
CA PRO A 265 3.11 10.84 13.74
C PRO A 265 2.17 9.64 13.50
N ILE A 266 2.55 8.48 14.02
CA ILE A 266 1.78 7.23 13.88
C ILE A 266 0.45 7.27 14.63
N PHE A 267 0.32 8.08 15.68
CA PHE A 267 -0.96 8.30 16.36
C PHE A 267 -1.93 9.06 15.46
N ALA A 268 -1.47 10.09 14.74
CA ALA A 268 -2.31 10.78 13.76
C ALA A 268 -2.79 9.84 12.65
N ASN A 269 -1.92 8.93 12.19
CA ASN A 269 -2.30 7.88 11.23
C ASN A 269 -3.40 6.96 11.79
N ALA A 270 -3.27 6.54 13.05
CA ALA A 270 -4.25 5.70 13.73
C ALA A 270 -5.63 6.37 13.79
N VAL A 271 -5.68 7.61 14.28
CA VAL A 271 -6.93 8.35 14.46
C VAL A 271 -7.58 8.66 13.10
N GLN A 272 -6.81 9.09 12.11
CA GLN A 272 -7.34 9.32 10.76
C GLN A 272 -7.98 8.05 10.19
N ASN A 273 -7.26 6.93 10.24
CA ASN A 273 -7.71 5.68 9.64
C ASN A 273 -8.87 5.05 10.41
N TRP A 274 -8.93 5.28 11.73
CA TRP A 274 -10.09 4.94 12.54
C TRP A 274 -11.33 5.74 12.09
N GLY A 275 -11.15 7.03 11.79
CA GLY A 275 -12.20 7.86 11.19
C GLY A 275 -12.63 7.39 9.80
N ILE A 276 -11.67 6.97 8.96
CA ILE A 276 -11.95 6.40 7.63
C ILE A 276 -12.81 5.14 7.76
N ALA A 277 -12.40 4.19 8.62
CA ALA A 277 -13.14 2.95 8.85
C ALA A 277 -14.58 3.24 9.30
N ALA A 278 -14.74 4.16 10.26
CA ALA A 278 -16.06 4.56 10.74
C ALA A 278 -16.94 5.19 9.64
N GLY A 279 -16.37 6.05 8.80
CA GLY A 279 -17.09 6.66 7.68
C GLY A 279 -17.56 5.63 6.64
N TYR A 280 -16.77 4.60 6.36
CA TYR A 280 -17.17 3.50 5.49
C TYR A 280 -18.18 2.54 6.14
N LEU A 281 -18.18 2.44 7.47
CA LEU A 281 -19.22 1.73 8.24
C LEU A 281 -20.49 2.57 8.44
N GLY A 282 -20.53 3.81 7.96
CA GLY A 282 -21.69 4.70 7.99
C GLY A 282 -21.76 5.64 9.20
N ASP A 283 -20.85 5.52 10.17
CA ASP A 283 -20.76 6.44 11.31
C ASP A 283 -19.97 7.70 10.93
N THR A 284 -20.66 8.59 10.23
CA THR A 284 -20.05 9.82 9.72
C THR A 284 -19.79 10.86 10.82
N ASP A 285 -20.42 10.76 12.00
CA ASP A 285 -20.16 11.69 13.12
C ASP A 285 -18.81 11.36 13.76
N ALA A 286 -18.63 10.08 14.12
CA ALA A 286 -17.35 9.60 14.64
C ALA A 286 -16.22 9.78 13.62
N ALA A 287 -16.51 9.60 12.32
CA ALA A 287 -15.55 9.87 11.25
C ALA A 287 -15.07 11.33 11.26
N LEU A 288 -15.99 12.31 11.32
CA LEU A 288 -15.61 13.73 11.36
C LEU A 288 -14.85 14.10 12.63
N GLU A 289 -15.26 13.60 13.79
CA GLU A 289 -14.55 13.85 15.05
C GLU A 289 -13.08 13.42 14.94
N ARG A 290 -12.86 12.17 14.53
CA ARG A 290 -11.53 11.58 14.42
C ARG A 290 -10.69 12.24 13.32
N ILE A 291 -11.27 12.50 12.15
CA ILE A 291 -10.55 13.16 11.06
C ILE A 291 -10.18 14.61 11.43
N ASN A 292 -11.04 15.34 12.13
CA ASN A 292 -10.70 16.69 12.63
C ASN A 292 -9.56 16.64 13.64
N ARG A 293 -9.58 15.68 14.57
CA ARG A 293 -8.49 15.48 15.53
C ARG A 293 -7.18 15.15 14.81
N ALA A 294 -7.20 14.26 13.82
CA ALA A 294 -6.02 13.94 13.02
C ALA A 294 -5.51 15.16 12.22
N LEU A 295 -6.41 15.98 11.71
CA LEU A 295 -6.05 17.21 10.98
C LEU A 295 -5.35 18.22 11.89
N GLU A 296 -5.86 18.44 13.10
CA GLU A 296 -5.24 19.32 14.09
C GLU A 296 -3.83 18.84 14.45
N LEU A 297 -3.67 17.53 14.70
CA LEU A 297 -2.37 16.93 15.00
C LEU A 297 -1.38 17.10 13.84
N ARG A 298 -1.78 16.79 12.61
CA ARG A 298 -0.91 16.92 11.43
C ARG A 298 -0.59 18.36 11.08
N THR A 299 -1.54 19.26 11.26
CA THR A 299 -1.30 20.70 11.09
C THR A 299 -0.27 21.20 12.10
N THR A 300 -0.36 20.75 13.35
CA THR A 300 0.62 21.08 14.39
C THR A 300 2.00 20.47 14.11
N LEU A 301 2.05 19.21 13.64
CA LEU A 301 3.30 18.48 13.42
C LEU A 301 4.06 18.93 12.17
N TYR A 302 3.35 19.25 11.09
CA TYR A 302 3.94 19.42 9.76
C TYR A 302 3.67 20.80 9.13
N GLY A 303 2.79 21.60 9.75
CA GLY A 303 2.33 22.87 9.19
C GLY A 303 1.20 22.71 8.17
N GLU A 304 0.49 23.81 7.90
CA GLU A 304 -0.72 23.85 7.07
C GLU A 304 -0.51 23.52 5.58
N ASN A 305 0.73 23.59 5.09
CA ASN A 305 1.08 23.42 3.68
C ASN A 305 1.72 22.05 3.38
N ASN A 306 1.52 21.06 4.23
CA ASN A 306 2.12 19.73 4.08
C ASN A 306 1.16 18.71 3.42
N HIS A 307 1.70 17.73 2.69
CA HIS A 307 0.91 16.67 2.04
C HIS A 307 0.11 15.80 3.02
N GLU A 308 0.59 15.63 4.26
CA GLU A 308 -0.14 14.94 5.34
C GLU A 308 -1.42 15.70 5.72
N VAL A 309 -1.39 17.03 5.67
CA VAL A 309 -2.59 17.87 5.84
C VAL A 309 -3.51 17.69 4.63
N ALA A 310 -2.95 17.70 3.41
CA ALA A 310 -3.71 17.53 2.17
C ALA A 310 -4.53 16.23 2.15
N VAL A 311 -3.92 15.09 2.47
CA VAL A 311 -4.64 13.81 2.51
C VAL A 311 -5.74 13.82 3.57
N THR A 312 -5.49 14.41 4.74
CA THR A 312 -6.49 14.50 5.81
C THR A 312 -7.69 15.35 5.40
N LEU A 313 -7.44 16.48 4.71
CA LEU A 313 -8.48 17.32 4.13
C LEU A 313 -9.33 16.55 3.10
N ALA A 314 -8.70 15.73 2.24
CA ALA A 314 -9.43 14.90 1.29
C ALA A 314 -10.32 13.87 1.99
N HIS A 315 -9.86 13.20 3.06
CA HIS A 315 -10.74 12.31 3.81
C HIS A 315 -11.89 13.04 4.50
N ARG A 316 -11.66 14.25 5.02
CA ARG A 316 -12.74 15.06 5.56
C ARG A 316 -13.74 15.48 4.48
N ALA A 317 -13.24 15.85 3.29
CA ALA A 317 -14.08 16.14 2.14
C ALA A 317 -14.93 14.92 1.74
N ARG A 318 -14.37 13.70 1.75
CA ARG A 318 -15.14 12.47 1.53
C ARG A 318 -16.30 12.34 2.53
N VAL A 319 -16.05 12.56 3.83
CA VAL A 319 -17.11 12.48 4.84
C VAL A 319 -18.13 13.61 4.68
N TYR A 320 -17.71 14.80 4.23
CA TYR A 320 -18.66 15.86 3.85
C TYR A 320 -19.51 15.48 2.63
N LEU A 321 -18.94 14.82 1.63
CA LEU A 321 -19.73 14.24 0.53
C LEU A 321 -20.72 13.20 1.05
N GLN A 322 -20.30 12.36 2.01
CA GLN A 322 -21.18 11.38 2.68
C GLN A 322 -22.41 12.01 3.32
N ARG A 323 -22.26 13.23 3.84
CA ARG A 323 -23.33 14.01 4.48
C ARG A 323 -24.09 14.94 3.53
N GLY A 324 -23.74 14.97 2.24
CA GLY A 324 -24.27 15.96 1.29
C GLY A 324 -23.83 17.41 1.56
N ALA A 325 -22.79 17.61 2.38
CA ALA A 325 -22.23 18.92 2.70
C ALA A 325 -21.27 19.42 1.59
N ILE A 326 -21.79 19.53 0.36
CA ILE A 326 -21.02 19.71 -0.88
C ILE A 326 -20.11 20.94 -0.84
N ALA A 327 -20.58 22.07 -0.31
CA ALA A 327 -19.76 23.29 -0.21
C ALA A 327 -18.51 23.11 0.66
N LYS A 328 -18.62 22.33 1.76
CA LYS A 328 -17.47 22.01 2.62
C LYS A 328 -16.52 21.03 1.93
N ALA A 329 -17.07 20.03 1.24
CA ALA A 329 -16.28 19.07 0.47
C ALA A 329 -15.49 19.74 -0.66
N LEU A 330 -16.10 20.67 -1.39
CA LEU A 330 -15.41 21.47 -2.41
C LEU A 330 -14.26 22.26 -1.80
N LYS A 331 -14.50 23.00 -0.72
CA LYS A 331 -13.45 23.78 -0.04
C LYS A 331 -12.25 22.92 0.36
N ASP A 332 -12.50 21.81 1.05
CA ASP A 332 -11.45 20.93 1.54
C ASP A 332 -10.72 20.19 0.41
N SER A 333 -11.46 19.66 -0.58
CA SER A 333 -10.86 18.92 -1.69
C SER A 333 -10.07 19.81 -2.64
N THR A 334 -10.52 21.04 -2.93
CA THR A 334 -9.75 22.03 -3.71
C THR A 334 -8.45 22.37 -3.00
N ARG A 335 -8.49 22.60 -1.68
CA ARG A 335 -7.28 22.85 -0.89
C ARG A 335 -6.34 21.64 -0.90
N ALA A 336 -6.88 20.43 -0.73
CA ALA A 336 -6.11 19.20 -0.79
C ALA A 336 -5.42 19.01 -2.14
N ALA A 337 -6.16 19.21 -3.25
CA ALA A 337 -5.63 19.06 -4.61
C ALA A 337 -4.52 20.07 -4.93
N ALA A 338 -4.64 21.31 -4.42
CA ALA A 338 -3.58 22.32 -4.54
C ALA A 338 -2.32 21.93 -3.75
N LEU A 339 -2.48 21.41 -2.53
CA LEU A 339 -1.36 20.97 -1.68
C LEU A 339 -0.68 19.69 -2.17
N SER A 340 -1.36 18.87 -2.97
CA SER A 340 -0.80 17.64 -3.55
C SER A 340 -0.11 17.87 -4.90
N GLU A 341 -0.11 19.10 -5.42
CA GLU A 341 0.50 19.40 -6.71
C GLU A 341 2.03 19.26 -6.65
N GLY A 342 2.60 18.57 -7.63
CA GLY A 342 4.04 18.36 -7.72
C GLY A 342 4.62 17.32 -6.77
N LEU A 343 3.77 16.49 -6.11
CA LEU A 343 4.29 15.43 -5.25
C LEU A 343 5.18 14.43 -6.01
N PRO A 344 6.28 13.96 -5.40
CA PRO A 344 7.14 12.92 -5.95
C PRO A 344 6.40 11.61 -6.21
N ALA A 345 6.98 10.74 -7.06
CA ALA A 345 6.43 9.43 -7.40
C ALA A 345 6.09 8.56 -6.17
N ALA A 346 6.85 8.71 -5.08
CA ALA A 346 6.63 7.98 -3.83
C ALA A 346 5.26 8.26 -3.18
N HIS A 347 4.60 9.38 -3.51
CA HIS A 347 3.33 9.79 -2.91
C HIS A 347 2.14 9.72 -3.89
N LEU A 348 2.28 9.00 -5.01
CA LEU A 348 1.25 8.92 -6.05
C LEU A 348 -0.09 8.34 -5.54
N ASP A 349 -0.09 7.35 -4.64
CA ASP A 349 -1.33 6.81 -4.03
C ASP A 349 -2.12 7.90 -3.29
N LEU A 350 -1.41 8.72 -2.51
CA LEU A 350 -1.99 9.82 -1.75
C LEU A 350 -2.58 10.87 -2.68
N GLU A 351 -1.84 11.25 -3.73
CA GLU A 351 -2.32 12.22 -4.72
C GLU A 351 -3.57 11.69 -5.46
N LEU A 352 -3.60 10.40 -5.82
CA LEU A 352 -4.75 9.78 -6.46
C LEU A 352 -5.98 9.77 -5.55
N THR A 353 -5.81 9.46 -4.27
CA THR A 353 -6.90 9.55 -3.28
C THR A 353 -7.46 10.97 -3.18
N ILE A 354 -6.58 11.98 -3.16
CA ILE A 354 -6.99 13.39 -3.10
C ILE A 354 -7.75 13.80 -4.37
N LEU A 355 -7.22 13.45 -5.54
CA LEU A 355 -7.80 13.81 -6.83
C LEU A 355 -9.13 13.11 -7.08
N ASP A 356 -9.28 11.85 -6.67
CA ASP A 356 -10.54 11.11 -6.73
C ASP A 356 -11.64 11.82 -5.90
N VAL A 357 -11.34 12.19 -4.65
CA VAL A 357 -12.30 12.94 -3.83
C VAL A 357 -12.61 14.30 -4.44
N HIS A 358 -11.61 14.97 -5.01
CA HIS A 358 -11.79 16.27 -5.66
C HIS A 358 -12.71 16.18 -6.87
N LEU A 359 -12.52 15.17 -7.72
CA LEU A 359 -13.41 14.87 -8.85
C LEU A 359 -14.85 14.65 -8.39
N HIS A 360 -15.05 13.85 -7.34
CA HIS A 360 -16.38 13.63 -6.75
C HIS A 360 -17.02 14.90 -6.19
N ALA A 361 -16.23 15.78 -5.56
CA ALA A 361 -16.72 17.04 -5.04
C ALA A 361 -17.09 18.05 -6.14
N LEU A 362 -16.28 18.14 -7.20
CA LEU A 362 -16.60 18.95 -8.38
C LEU A 362 -17.89 18.47 -9.05
N ALA A 363 -18.01 17.16 -9.24
CA ALA A 363 -19.18 16.50 -9.80
C ALA A 363 -20.45 16.79 -8.99
N ALA A 364 -20.42 16.53 -7.68
CA ALA A 364 -21.54 16.78 -6.78
C ALA A 364 -21.88 18.28 -6.66
N GLY A 365 -20.87 19.15 -6.84
CA GLY A 365 -21.03 20.60 -6.85
C GLY A 365 -21.50 21.20 -8.17
N GLY A 366 -21.69 20.40 -9.23
CA GLY A 366 -22.04 20.89 -10.56
C GLY A 366 -20.96 21.76 -11.20
N ARG A 367 -19.69 21.58 -10.81
CA ARG A 367 -18.52 22.34 -11.30
C ARG A 367 -17.99 21.74 -12.61
N THR A 368 -18.85 21.69 -13.62
CA THR A 368 -18.58 21.01 -14.90
C THR A 368 -17.38 21.57 -15.66
N ASP A 369 -17.11 22.87 -15.52
CA ASP A 369 -16.00 23.53 -16.21
C ASP A 369 -14.63 23.12 -15.65
N ASP A 370 -14.56 22.71 -14.37
CA ASP A 370 -13.33 22.32 -13.69
C ASP A 370 -13.02 20.81 -13.84
N LEU A 371 -14.06 20.00 -14.09
CA LEU A 371 -13.95 18.53 -14.19
C LEU A 371 -12.93 18.05 -15.25
N PRO A 372 -12.90 18.61 -16.49
CA PRO A 372 -11.92 18.21 -17.50
C PRO A 372 -10.47 18.24 -17.02
N ALA A 373 -10.03 19.37 -16.44
CA ALA A 373 -8.66 19.55 -16.00
C ALA A 373 -8.32 18.64 -14.80
N ALA A 374 -9.25 18.50 -13.85
CA ALA A 374 -9.08 17.59 -12.73
C ALA A 374 -8.96 16.12 -13.17
N HIS A 375 -9.74 15.73 -14.19
CA HIS A 375 -9.73 14.38 -14.74
C HIS A 375 -8.42 14.09 -15.49
N ASP A 376 -7.94 15.05 -16.28
CA ASP A 376 -6.68 14.92 -17.02
C ASP A 376 -5.48 14.81 -16.06
N ARG A 377 -5.51 15.54 -14.94
CA ARG A 377 -4.52 15.41 -13.86
C ARG A 377 -4.59 14.04 -13.19
N TYR A 378 -5.78 13.60 -12.78
CA TYR A 378 -5.99 12.27 -12.19
C TYR A 378 -5.45 11.17 -13.11
N ARG A 379 -5.81 11.23 -14.40
CA ARG A 379 -5.35 10.29 -15.42
C ARG A 379 -3.83 10.24 -15.53
N THR A 380 -3.18 11.40 -15.58
CA THR A 380 -1.72 11.49 -15.69
C THR A 380 -1.04 10.85 -14.48
N ARG A 381 -1.57 11.11 -13.28
CA ARG A 381 -1.06 10.52 -12.04
C ARG A 381 -1.35 9.02 -11.95
N LEU A 382 -2.51 8.57 -12.43
CA LEU A 382 -2.86 7.15 -12.46
C LEU A 382 -1.89 6.39 -13.37
N ALA A 383 -1.62 6.91 -14.56
CA ALA A 383 -0.65 6.31 -15.49
C ALA A 383 0.79 6.27 -14.94
N ALA A 384 1.18 7.22 -14.08
CA ALA A 384 2.46 7.15 -13.36
C ALA A 384 2.41 6.09 -12.26
N TYR A 385 1.32 6.04 -11.49
CA TYR A 385 1.14 5.09 -10.39
C TYR A 385 1.14 3.64 -10.88
N THR A 386 0.47 3.33 -11.99
CA THR A 386 0.49 1.98 -12.55
C THR A 386 1.85 1.54 -13.03
N ARG A 387 2.63 2.44 -13.65
CA ARG A 387 4.01 2.12 -14.07
C ARG A 387 4.93 1.83 -12.88
N HIS A 388 4.69 2.45 -11.73
CA HIS A 388 5.62 2.40 -10.59
C HIS A 388 5.20 1.48 -9.44
N GLN A 389 3.90 1.31 -9.16
CA GLN A 389 3.44 0.61 -7.95
C GLN A 389 2.56 -0.59 -8.24
N LEU A 390 1.60 -0.50 -9.16
CA LEU A 390 0.74 -1.65 -9.50
C LEU A 390 1.39 -2.66 -10.45
N ALA A 391 2.52 -2.31 -11.07
CA ALA A 391 3.30 -3.20 -11.93
C ALA A 391 3.83 -4.45 -11.19
N TYR A 392 3.92 -4.39 -9.86
CA TYR A 392 4.54 -5.41 -9.02
C TYR A 392 3.55 -6.27 -8.24
N GLY A 393 2.26 -5.88 -8.22
CA GLY A 393 1.21 -6.58 -7.48
C GLY A 393 0.49 -7.64 -8.32
N HIS A 394 -0.07 -8.65 -7.65
CA HIS A 394 -0.89 -9.69 -8.29
C HIS A 394 -2.29 -9.17 -8.64
N GLU A 395 -3.10 -9.93 -9.40
CA GLU A 395 -4.41 -9.49 -9.90
C GLU A 395 -5.34 -8.95 -8.79
N GLY A 396 -5.48 -9.69 -7.69
CA GLY A 396 -6.31 -9.29 -6.56
C GLY A 396 -5.94 -7.94 -5.91
N GLU A 397 -4.66 -7.54 -5.91
CA GLU A 397 -4.19 -6.25 -5.38
C GLU A 397 -4.56 -5.12 -6.32
N ARG A 398 -4.37 -5.33 -7.63
CA ARG A 398 -4.79 -4.37 -8.67
C ARG A 398 -6.31 -4.16 -8.64
N LEU A 399 -7.08 -5.24 -8.45
CA LEU A 399 -8.54 -5.16 -8.26
C LEU A 399 -8.93 -4.44 -6.95
N ALA A 400 -8.16 -4.60 -5.87
CA ALA A 400 -8.40 -3.89 -4.62
C ALA A 400 -8.15 -2.39 -4.77
N PHE A 401 -7.10 -2.00 -5.50
CA PHE A 401 -6.86 -0.62 -5.89
C PHE A 401 -8.05 -0.06 -6.68
N LEU A 402 -8.51 -0.76 -7.72
CA LEU A 402 -9.69 -0.34 -8.48
C LEU A 402 -10.88 -0.14 -7.54
N ARG A 403 -11.22 -1.08 -6.65
CA ARG A 403 -12.35 -0.91 -5.71
C ARG A 403 -12.31 0.36 -4.83
N ARG A 404 -11.13 0.95 -4.59
CA ARG A 404 -10.97 2.18 -3.78
C ARG A 404 -11.11 3.47 -4.58
N HIS A 405 -10.93 3.42 -5.89
CA HIS A 405 -10.92 4.59 -6.77
C HIS A 405 -12.00 4.44 -7.84
N ASP A 406 -12.84 5.45 -8.03
CA ASP A 406 -13.91 5.37 -9.05
C ASP A 406 -13.86 6.60 -9.96
N PRO A 407 -12.84 6.70 -10.82
CA PRO A 407 -12.74 7.80 -11.75
C PRO A 407 -13.86 7.79 -12.79
N VAL A 408 -14.50 6.64 -13.01
CA VAL A 408 -15.54 6.47 -14.03
C VAL A 408 -16.82 7.17 -13.59
N SER A 409 -17.26 6.99 -12.35
CA SER A 409 -18.47 7.66 -11.85
C SER A 409 -18.35 9.18 -11.89
N ALA A 410 -17.16 9.73 -11.63
CA ALA A 410 -16.91 11.16 -11.82
C ALA A 410 -16.96 11.55 -13.31
N ALA A 411 -16.33 10.79 -14.20
CA ALA A 411 -16.39 11.04 -15.64
C ALA A 411 -17.85 11.01 -16.16
N ILE A 412 -18.70 10.11 -15.65
CA ILE A 412 -20.11 10.01 -16.04
C ILE A 412 -20.88 11.29 -15.73
N THR A 413 -20.55 11.99 -14.65
CA THR A 413 -21.20 13.28 -14.33
C THR A 413 -20.89 14.40 -15.33
N THR A 414 -19.86 14.26 -16.16
CA THR A 414 -19.59 15.23 -17.25
C THR A 414 -20.62 15.13 -18.38
N GLY A 415 -21.26 13.96 -18.55
CA GLY A 415 -22.10 13.66 -19.71
C GLY A 415 -21.33 13.52 -21.03
N ASP A 416 -20.00 13.66 -21.03
CA ASP A 416 -19.15 13.53 -22.20
C ASP A 416 -18.80 12.07 -22.44
N ALA A 417 -19.47 11.46 -23.41
CA ALA A 417 -19.29 10.05 -23.76
C ALA A 417 -17.85 9.69 -24.19
N VAL A 418 -17.08 10.64 -24.73
CA VAL A 418 -15.66 10.41 -25.05
C VAL A 418 -14.88 10.26 -23.76
N ARG A 419 -15.03 11.22 -22.82
CA ARG A 419 -14.33 11.15 -21.52
C ARG A 419 -14.76 9.95 -20.68
N ILE A 420 -16.05 9.61 -20.70
CA ILE A 420 -16.58 8.41 -20.05
C ILE A 420 -15.93 7.16 -20.65
N GLY A 421 -15.89 7.07 -21.99
CA GLY A 421 -15.23 5.97 -22.67
C GLY A 421 -13.77 5.87 -22.29
N GLU A 422 -13.03 6.97 -22.36
CA GLU A 422 -11.63 6.95 -21.98
C GLU A 422 -11.41 6.58 -20.50
N ALA A 423 -12.28 7.02 -19.57
CA ALA A 423 -12.23 6.60 -18.17
C ALA A 423 -12.51 5.10 -18.03
N LEU A 424 -13.56 4.60 -18.68
CA LEU A 424 -13.94 3.18 -18.69
C LEU A 424 -12.81 2.29 -19.23
N PHE A 425 -12.29 2.58 -20.42
CA PHE A 425 -11.23 1.76 -21.02
C PHE A 425 -9.96 1.77 -20.18
N ARG A 426 -9.56 2.93 -19.65
CA ARG A 426 -8.36 3.01 -18.80
C ARG A 426 -8.55 2.30 -17.46
N TYR A 427 -9.74 2.39 -16.88
CA TYR A 427 -10.03 1.82 -15.57
C TYR A 427 -10.30 0.30 -15.64
N GLN A 428 -11.05 -0.16 -16.65
CA GLN A 428 -11.40 -1.58 -16.85
C GLN A 428 -10.27 -2.37 -17.53
N GLY A 429 -9.49 -1.75 -18.42
CA GLY A 429 -8.35 -2.39 -19.08
C GLY A 429 -7.15 -2.60 -18.13
N LEU A 430 -7.05 -1.78 -17.08
CA LEU A 430 -5.87 -1.70 -16.21
C LEU A 430 -5.40 -3.06 -15.66
N VAL A 431 -6.34 -3.89 -15.19
CA VAL A 431 -6.03 -5.17 -14.57
C VAL A 431 -5.79 -6.24 -15.64
N SER A 432 -6.71 -6.35 -16.60
CA SER A 432 -6.69 -7.38 -17.63
C SER A 432 -5.46 -7.26 -18.54
N ASP A 433 -5.15 -6.04 -18.97
CA ASP A 433 -4.01 -5.76 -19.85
C ASP A 433 -2.70 -5.97 -19.08
N ALA A 434 -2.62 -5.51 -17.81
CA ALA A 434 -1.44 -5.75 -16.99
C ALA A 434 -1.20 -7.25 -16.74
N VAL A 435 -2.25 -8.05 -16.52
CA VAL A 435 -2.12 -9.51 -16.39
C VAL A 435 -1.69 -10.15 -17.71
N ALA A 436 -2.19 -9.67 -18.85
CA ALA A 436 -1.76 -10.14 -20.16
C ALA A 436 -0.28 -9.84 -20.43
N GLU A 437 0.17 -8.64 -20.06
CA GLU A 437 1.56 -8.19 -20.17
C GLU A 437 2.49 -8.98 -19.24
N ASP A 438 2.05 -9.29 -18.01
CA ASP A 438 2.79 -10.17 -17.08
C ASP A 438 3.09 -11.52 -17.73
N ARG A 439 2.06 -12.11 -18.35
CA ARG A 439 2.16 -13.39 -19.05
C ARG A 439 3.05 -13.31 -20.28
N GLN A 440 3.00 -12.19 -21.01
CA GLN A 440 3.84 -11.98 -22.18
C GLN A 440 5.30 -11.85 -21.79
N ALA A 441 5.63 -11.09 -20.76
CA ALA A 441 7.00 -10.96 -20.27
C ALA A 441 7.54 -12.30 -19.72
N ALA A 442 6.68 -13.10 -19.08
CA ALA A 442 7.03 -14.44 -18.63
C ALA A 442 7.34 -15.44 -19.76
N LEU A 443 7.08 -15.10 -21.03
CA LEU A 443 7.63 -15.89 -22.15
C LEU A 443 9.17 -15.88 -22.17
N ALA A 444 9.80 -14.89 -21.54
CA ALA A 444 11.25 -14.85 -21.33
C ALA A 444 11.73 -15.82 -20.23
N ASP A 445 10.83 -16.33 -19.37
CA ASP A 445 11.09 -17.40 -18.38
C ASP A 445 10.07 -18.55 -18.52
N PRO A 446 10.34 -19.51 -19.44
CA PRO A 446 9.43 -20.62 -19.70
C PRO A 446 9.18 -21.52 -18.49
N ALA A 447 10.07 -21.55 -17.50
CA ALA A 447 9.93 -22.37 -16.31
C ALA A 447 8.86 -21.78 -15.38
N MET A 448 8.95 -20.48 -15.08
CA MET A 448 7.96 -19.78 -14.26
C MET A 448 6.56 -19.82 -14.90
N LEU A 449 6.48 -19.59 -16.22
CA LEU A 449 5.21 -19.66 -16.94
C LEU A 449 4.59 -21.07 -16.91
N LYS A 450 5.42 -22.12 -16.97
CA LYS A 450 4.96 -23.50 -16.84
C LYS A 450 4.46 -23.78 -15.43
N GLU A 451 5.20 -23.38 -14.40
CA GLU A 451 4.81 -23.57 -12.99
C GLU A 451 3.45 -22.91 -12.68
N TRP A 452 3.25 -21.66 -13.10
CA TRP A 452 1.96 -20.98 -12.96
C TRP A 452 0.81 -21.70 -13.71
N ARG A 453 1.05 -22.16 -14.95
CA ARG A 453 0.03 -22.90 -15.72
C ARG A 453 -0.32 -24.23 -15.09
N ASP A 454 0.66 -24.94 -14.54
CA ASP A 454 0.45 -26.22 -13.86
C ASP A 454 -0.35 -25.99 -12.57
N ALA A 455 0.02 -24.97 -11.77
CA ALA A 455 -0.69 -24.58 -10.56
C ALA A 455 -2.15 -24.17 -10.82
N LEU A 456 -2.42 -23.40 -11.88
CA LEU A 456 -3.78 -22.99 -12.27
C LEU A 456 -4.66 -24.18 -12.68
N ARG A 457 -4.06 -25.26 -13.22
CA ARG A 457 -4.77 -26.47 -13.66
C ARG A 457 -4.99 -27.47 -12.54
N ASP A 458 -4.20 -27.39 -11.47
CA ASP A 458 -4.33 -28.28 -10.33
C ASP A 458 -5.38 -27.73 -9.34
N PRO A 459 -6.55 -28.39 -9.20
CA PRO A 459 -7.58 -27.96 -8.26
C PRO A 459 -7.16 -28.07 -6.78
N ALA A 460 -6.04 -28.73 -6.47
CA ALA A 460 -5.46 -28.77 -5.13
C ALA A 460 -4.62 -27.54 -4.77
N THR A 461 -4.25 -26.71 -5.76
CA THR A 461 -3.49 -25.47 -5.53
C THR A 461 -4.30 -24.50 -4.68
N ASP A 462 -3.74 -24.09 -3.54
CA ASP A 462 -4.37 -23.06 -2.72
C ASP A 462 -4.22 -21.66 -3.34
N ALA A 463 -5.09 -20.76 -2.90
CA ALA A 463 -5.16 -19.41 -3.46
C ALA A 463 -3.89 -18.59 -3.14
N ASP A 464 -3.13 -18.91 -2.08
CA ASP A 464 -1.90 -18.21 -1.72
C ASP A 464 -0.75 -18.55 -2.66
N THR A 465 -0.64 -19.81 -3.04
CA THR A 465 0.33 -20.31 -4.02
C THR A 465 0.08 -19.68 -5.38
N LEU A 466 -1.18 -19.63 -5.82
CA LEU A 466 -1.54 -18.99 -7.09
C LEU A 466 -1.17 -17.50 -7.09
N ARG A 467 -1.51 -16.78 -6.02
CA ARG A 467 -1.15 -15.36 -5.86
C ARG A 467 0.34 -15.13 -5.86
N ARG A 468 1.11 -15.97 -5.17
CA ARG A 468 2.58 -15.87 -5.15
C ARG A 468 3.15 -15.99 -6.55
N LEU A 469 2.68 -16.95 -7.34
CA LEU A 469 3.13 -17.14 -8.72
C LEU A 469 2.74 -15.96 -9.62
N GLU A 470 1.54 -15.40 -9.45
CA GLU A 470 1.14 -14.17 -10.14
C GLU A 470 2.01 -12.96 -9.78
N THR A 471 2.36 -12.80 -8.51
CA THR A 471 3.28 -11.75 -8.05
C THR A 471 4.66 -11.91 -8.71
N LEU A 472 5.19 -13.14 -8.78
CA LEU A 472 6.48 -13.41 -9.43
C LEU A 472 6.46 -13.08 -10.93
N LEU A 473 5.38 -13.42 -11.62
CA LEU A 473 5.19 -13.06 -13.03
C LEU A 473 5.19 -11.54 -13.23
N ALA A 474 4.47 -10.81 -12.37
CA ALA A 474 4.38 -9.36 -12.40
C ALA A 474 5.75 -8.68 -12.17
N LEU A 475 6.50 -9.16 -11.16
CA LEU A 475 7.86 -8.69 -10.86
C LEU A 475 8.80 -8.89 -12.05
N ASN A 476 8.77 -10.08 -12.67
CA ASN A 476 9.61 -10.38 -13.82
C ASN A 476 9.30 -9.44 -14.99
N ALA A 477 8.02 -9.17 -15.25
CA ALA A 477 7.62 -8.24 -16.29
C ALA A 477 8.13 -6.82 -16.08
N ALA A 478 8.10 -6.33 -14.84
CA ALA A 478 8.62 -5.03 -14.47
C ALA A 478 10.15 -4.95 -14.62
N MET A 479 10.89 -5.99 -14.23
CA MET A 479 12.36 -6.04 -14.34
C MET A 479 12.86 -6.04 -15.79
N VAL A 480 12.11 -6.64 -16.71
CA VAL A 480 12.47 -6.67 -18.15
C VAL A 480 12.20 -5.32 -18.83
N GLY A 481 11.70 -4.31 -18.10
CA GLY A 481 11.43 -2.99 -18.64
C GLY A 481 10.32 -2.99 -19.69
N VAL A 482 9.42 -3.99 -19.65
CA VAL A 482 8.29 -4.08 -20.56
C VAL A 482 7.40 -2.88 -20.32
N THR A 483 7.24 -2.06 -21.35
CA THR A 483 6.32 -0.92 -21.30
C THR A 483 4.90 -1.48 -21.22
N ARG A 484 4.16 -1.12 -20.17
CA ARG A 484 2.76 -1.51 -19.98
C ARG A 484 1.90 -0.77 -21.01
N PHE A 485 1.42 -1.47 -22.03
CA PHE A 485 0.62 -0.95 -23.16
C PHE A 485 -0.80 -0.56 -22.74
N ALA A 486 -1.34 -1.19 -21.68
CA ALA A 486 -2.62 -0.83 -21.04
C ALA A 486 -2.81 0.68 -20.80
N LEU A 487 -1.70 1.41 -20.65
CA LEU A 487 -1.64 2.79 -20.19
C LEU A 487 -1.75 3.82 -21.31
N ASP A 488 -1.60 3.40 -22.56
CA ASP A 488 -1.59 4.28 -23.74
C ASP A 488 -2.84 4.13 -24.62
N THR A 489 -3.81 3.27 -24.23
CA THR A 489 -5.03 3.03 -25.01
C THR A 489 -5.81 4.32 -25.27
N ASN A 490 -5.84 4.71 -26.54
CA ASN A 490 -6.52 5.89 -27.03
C ASN A 490 -7.88 5.49 -27.63
N LEU A 491 -8.96 6.15 -27.19
CA LEU A 491 -10.30 5.91 -27.72
C LEU A 491 -10.35 6.08 -29.24
N ALA A 492 -9.59 7.02 -29.80
CA ALA A 492 -9.49 7.22 -31.24
C ALA A 492 -8.87 6.01 -31.95
N GLU A 493 -7.78 5.46 -31.41
CA GLU A 493 -7.12 4.27 -31.97
C GLU A 493 -8.03 3.04 -31.90
N LEU A 494 -8.72 2.85 -30.77
CA LEU A 494 -9.66 1.75 -30.58
C LEU A 494 -10.83 1.84 -31.59
N ARG A 495 -11.34 3.05 -31.85
CA ARG A 495 -12.34 3.27 -32.89
C ARG A 495 -11.81 2.96 -34.29
N THR A 496 -10.58 3.36 -34.61
CA THR A 496 -9.97 3.03 -35.91
C THR A 496 -9.68 1.54 -36.07
N GLY A 497 -9.44 0.81 -34.97
CA GLY A 497 -9.25 -0.63 -34.96
C GLY A 497 -10.55 -1.43 -35.10
N LEU A 498 -11.72 -0.83 -34.80
CA LEU A 498 -13.03 -1.46 -35.00
C LEU A 498 -13.46 -1.35 -36.47
N PRO A 499 -13.63 -2.47 -37.19
CA PRO A 499 -14.08 -2.45 -38.59
C PRO A 499 -15.44 -1.76 -38.78
N SER A 500 -15.66 -1.19 -39.97
CA SER A 500 -16.92 -0.55 -40.34
C SER A 500 -18.13 -1.46 -40.09
N GLY A 501 -19.18 -0.90 -39.49
CA GLY A 501 -20.39 -1.63 -39.13
C GLY A 501 -20.27 -2.52 -37.89
N ARG A 502 -19.18 -2.43 -37.12
CA ARG A 502 -19.08 -3.06 -35.79
C ARG A 502 -19.29 -2.02 -34.70
N THR A 503 -20.13 -2.31 -33.72
CA THR A 503 -20.35 -1.43 -32.56
C THR A 503 -20.02 -2.18 -31.27
N LEU A 504 -19.24 -1.55 -30.41
CA LEU A 504 -18.92 -2.06 -29.08
C LEU A 504 -19.87 -1.45 -28.04
N LEU A 505 -20.48 -2.31 -27.24
CA LEU A 505 -21.39 -2.01 -26.14
C LEU A 505 -20.71 -2.32 -24.81
N LEU A 506 -20.49 -1.31 -23.98
CA LEU A 506 -19.83 -1.43 -22.69
C LEU A 506 -20.81 -1.10 -21.57
N PHE A 507 -21.29 -2.13 -20.89
CA PHE A 507 -22.15 -1.98 -19.72
C PHE A 507 -21.30 -1.75 -18.49
N HIS A 508 -21.61 -0.71 -17.72
CA HIS A 508 -20.90 -0.39 -16.50
C HIS A 508 -21.86 -0.03 -15.37
N ARG A 509 -21.57 -0.56 -14.18
CA ARG A 509 -22.29 -0.20 -12.96
C ARG A 509 -21.58 0.98 -12.32
N TYR A 510 -22.30 2.09 -12.13
CA TYR A 510 -21.74 3.32 -11.59
C TYR A 510 -22.61 3.89 -10.48
N GLN A 511 -22.10 4.88 -9.76
CA GLN A 511 -22.86 5.60 -8.75
C GLN A 511 -22.94 7.10 -9.11
N PRO A 512 -24.14 7.65 -9.35
CA PRO A 512 -24.28 9.05 -9.76
C PRO A 512 -24.03 9.98 -8.58
N TRP A 513 -22.81 10.52 -8.46
CA TRP A 513 -22.44 11.46 -7.39
C TRP A 513 -23.26 12.75 -7.38
N ARG A 514 -23.84 13.14 -8.53
CA ARG A 514 -24.73 14.29 -8.66
C ARG A 514 -25.99 14.17 -7.79
N ASP A 515 -26.44 12.95 -7.52
CA ASP A 515 -27.65 12.66 -6.75
C ASP A 515 -27.35 12.38 -5.26
N GLY A 516 -26.10 12.64 -4.84
CA GLY A 516 -25.60 12.39 -3.49
C GLY A 516 -24.94 11.02 -3.34
N ILE A 517 -24.12 10.85 -2.31
CA ILE A 517 -23.34 9.62 -2.08
C ILE A 517 -24.20 8.36 -1.79
N ASN A 518 -25.47 8.57 -1.43
CA ASN A 518 -26.43 7.50 -1.15
C ASN A 518 -27.33 7.24 -2.37
N ALA A 519 -27.05 7.90 -3.50
CA ALA A 519 -27.77 7.63 -4.72
C ALA A 519 -27.65 6.14 -5.05
N PRO A 520 -28.76 5.49 -5.43
CA PRO A 520 -28.73 4.08 -5.77
C PRO A 520 -27.74 3.88 -6.91
N ALA A 521 -26.94 2.81 -6.83
CA ALA A 521 -26.11 2.41 -7.96
C ALA A 521 -26.98 2.22 -9.20
N ARG A 522 -26.43 2.55 -10.37
CA ARG A 522 -27.10 2.54 -11.66
C ARG A 522 -26.30 1.74 -12.67
N TYR A 523 -26.95 1.29 -13.73
CA TYR A 523 -26.25 0.80 -14.91
C TYR A 523 -26.27 1.87 -15.99
N GLY A 524 -25.17 2.00 -16.70
CA GLY A 524 -25.12 2.72 -17.96
C GLY A 524 -24.44 1.90 -19.04
N ILE A 525 -24.59 2.35 -20.27
CA ILE A 525 -23.97 1.75 -21.44
C ILE A 525 -23.24 2.82 -22.24
N LEU A 526 -21.97 2.53 -22.55
CA LEU A 526 -21.22 3.25 -23.57
C LEU A 526 -21.37 2.50 -24.90
N VAL A 527 -21.81 3.21 -25.92
CA VAL A 527 -21.95 2.73 -27.29
C VAL A 527 -20.85 3.34 -28.14
N LEU A 528 -19.98 2.50 -28.67
CA LEU A 528 -18.80 2.88 -29.43
C LEU A 528 -18.86 2.28 -30.84
N PRO A 529 -19.31 3.05 -31.85
CA PRO A 529 -19.31 2.58 -33.23
C PRO A 529 -17.89 2.58 -33.81
N GLY A 530 -17.61 1.57 -34.64
CA GLY A 530 -16.37 1.42 -35.40
C GLY A 530 -16.21 2.46 -36.50
N TRP A 531 -14.99 2.63 -37.00
CA TRP A 531 -14.67 3.77 -37.85
C TRP A 531 -15.12 3.60 -39.30
N SER A 532 -16.18 4.33 -39.66
CA SER A 532 -16.65 4.55 -41.04
C SER A 532 -17.13 5.99 -41.32
N GLY A 533 -17.00 6.92 -40.35
CA GLY A 533 -17.69 8.22 -40.36
C GLY A 533 -19.03 8.24 -39.61
N GLU A 534 -19.36 7.15 -38.92
CA GLU A 534 -20.50 6.93 -38.03
C GLU A 534 -20.43 7.72 -36.68
N PRO A 535 -21.55 7.85 -35.92
CA PRO A 535 -21.68 8.89 -34.89
C PRO A 535 -20.65 8.81 -33.76
N ALA A 536 -20.53 9.92 -33.02
CA ALA A 536 -19.70 9.98 -31.83
C ALA A 536 -20.11 8.91 -30.80
N PRO A 537 -19.21 8.50 -29.88
CA PRO A 537 -19.57 7.63 -28.77
C PRO A 537 -20.77 8.19 -28.01
N VAL A 538 -21.64 7.31 -27.50
CA VAL A 538 -22.82 7.71 -26.73
C VAL A 538 -22.82 7.00 -25.39
N TRP A 539 -23.03 7.77 -24.32
CA TRP A 539 -23.32 7.23 -23.00
C TRP A 539 -24.83 7.28 -22.74
N ARG A 540 -25.40 6.21 -22.20
CA ARG A 540 -26.81 6.13 -21.80
C ARG A 540 -26.95 5.53 -20.42
N ASP A 541 -27.62 6.24 -19.53
CA ASP A 541 -28.08 5.71 -18.24
C ASP A 541 -29.28 4.76 -18.49
N LEU A 542 -29.15 3.51 -18.02
CA LEU A 542 -30.15 2.46 -18.17
C LEU A 542 -31.14 2.39 -17.01
N GLY A 543 -30.79 2.94 -15.85
CA GLY A 543 -31.61 2.92 -14.63
C GLY A 543 -30.91 2.35 -13.40
N GLU A 544 -31.66 2.25 -12.30
CA GLU A 544 -31.17 1.71 -11.03
C GLU A 544 -30.74 0.24 -11.13
N ALA A 545 -29.54 -0.05 -10.62
CA ALA A 545 -28.93 -1.37 -10.67
C ALA A 545 -29.81 -2.43 -10.00
N LYS A 546 -30.38 -2.14 -8.82
CA LYS A 546 -31.24 -3.08 -8.09
C LYS A 546 -32.42 -3.57 -8.92
N SER A 547 -33.05 -2.67 -9.68
CA SER A 547 -34.19 -3.00 -10.54
C SER A 547 -33.75 -3.90 -11.69
N ILE A 548 -32.65 -3.55 -12.34
CA ILE A 548 -32.08 -4.28 -13.48
C ILE A 548 -31.58 -5.67 -13.04
N ASP A 549 -30.84 -5.76 -11.93
CA ASP A 549 -30.36 -7.01 -11.33
C ASP A 549 -31.52 -7.98 -11.05
N THR A 550 -32.63 -7.45 -10.52
CA THR A 550 -33.85 -8.23 -10.26
C THR A 550 -34.47 -8.75 -11.56
N GLN A 551 -34.52 -7.93 -12.61
CA GLN A 551 -35.04 -8.34 -13.91
C GLN A 551 -34.17 -9.42 -14.56
N ILE A 552 -32.84 -9.26 -14.52
CA ILE A 552 -31.88 -10.27 -15.03
C ILE A 552 -32.03 -11.58 -14.25
N ALA A 553 -32.09 -11.52 -12.92
CA ALA A 553 -32.25 -12.73 -12.10
C ALA A 553 -33.55 -13.50 -12.42
N ARG A 554 -34.67 -12.77 -12.61
CA ARG A 554 -35.94 -13.38 -13.02
C ARG A 554 -35.87 -13.99 -14.41
N TYR A 555 -35.21 -13.32 -15.35
CA TYR A 555 -35.04 -13.82 -16.71
C TYR A 555 -34.20 -15.10 -16.75
N LEU A 556 -33.09 -15.16 -16.01
CA LEU A 556 -32.26 -16.37 -15.90
C LEU A 556 -33.03 -17.54 -15.28
N LEU A 557 -33.79 -17.29 -14.22
CA LEU A 557 -34.67 -18.31 -13.62
C LEU A 557 -35.72 -18.81 -14.62
N ALA A 558 -36.32 -17.92 -15.40
CA ALA A 558 -37.31 -18.29 -16.42
C ALA A 558 -36.72 -19.17 -17.54
N ILE A 559 -35.45 -18.93 -17.92
CA ILE A 559 -34.73 -19.81 -18.86
C ILE A 559 -34.54 -21.20 -18.22
N GLU A 560 -34.08 -21.24 -16.97
CA GLU A 560 -33.79 -22.49 -16.27
C GLU A 560 -35.04 -23.34 -16.02
N SER A 561 -36.17 -22.72 -15.68
CA SER A 561 -37.43 -23.42 -15.41
C SER A 561 -38.25 -23.72 -16.66
N GLY A 562 -37.83 -23.27 -17.85
CA GLY A 562 -38.56 -23.47 -19.10
C GLY A 562 -39.91 -22.75 -19.12
N GLU A 563 -39.97 -21.52 -18.59
CA GLU A 563 -41.19 -20.69 -18.59
C GLU A 563 -41.69 -20.40 -20.01
N ASN A 564 -42.92 -19.87 -20.09
CA ASN A 564 -43.52 -19.51 -21.37
C ASN A 564 -42.82 -18.31 -22.06
N ALA A 565 -43.04 -18.18 -23.36
CA ALA A 565 -42.42 -17.17 -24.21
C ALA A 565 -42.70 -15.72 -23.76
N GLU A 566 -43.85 -15.44 -23.14
CA GLU A 566 -44.19 -14.08 -22.73
C GLU A 566 -43.31 -13.57 -21.58
N VAL A 567 -43.04 -14.43 -20.59
CA VAL A 567 -42.12 -14.13 -19.48
C VAL A 567 -40.68 -14.00 -19.98
N LEU A 568 -40.27 -14.88 -20.90
CA LEU A 568 -38.95 -14.83 -21.51
C LEU A 568 -38.75 -13.57 -22.38
N GLN A 569 -39.80 -13.01 -22.96
CA GLN A 569 -39.70 -11.82 -23.83
C GLN A 569 -39.74 -10.47 -23.09
N ALA A 570 -40.06 -10.47 -21.78
CA ALA A 570 -40.19 -9.21 -21.02
C ALA A 570 -38.87 -8.43 -20.90
N PHE A 571 -37.78 -9.11 -20.53
CA PHE A 571 -36.47 -8.48 -20.38
C PHE A 571 -35.84 -8.06 -21.74
N PRO A 572 -35.84 -8.92 -22.79
CA PRO A 572 -35.47 -8.53 -24.14
C PRO A 572 -36.18 -7.27 -24.66
N ARG A 573 -37.50 -7.17 -24.50
CA ARG A 573 -38.27 -5.99 -24.91
C ARG A 573 -37.87 -4.73 -24.15
N TRP A 574 -37.64 -4.85 -22.84
CA TRP A 574 -37.16 -3.72 -22.05
C TRP A 574 -35.77 -3.27 -22.53
N LEU A 575 -34.84 -4.20 -22.74
CA LEU A 575 -33.52 -3.90 -23.28
C LEU A 575 -33.62 -3.26 -24.67
N GLU A 576 -34.53 -3.75 -25.50
CA GLU A 576 -34.82 -3.17 -26.82
C GLU A 576 -35.25 -1.73 -26.78
N SER A 577 -36.15 -1.40 -25.85
CA SER A 577 -36.56 -0.01 -25.64
C SER A 577 -35.43 0.93 -25.22
N LYS A 578 -34.33 0.40 -24.65
CA LYS A 578 -33.19 1.19 -24.17
C LYS A 578 -32.08 1.36 -25.21
N LEU A 579 -31.95 0.43 -26.13
CA LEU A 579 -30.84 0.39 -27.09
C LEU A 579 -31.25 0.78 -28.51
N HIS A 580 -32.53 0.71 -28.85
CA HIS A 580 -32.99 0.86 -30.23
C HIS A 580 -32.57 2.19 -30.88
N ASP A 581 -32.59 3.30 -30.14
CA ASP A 581 -32.18 4.63 -30.64
C ASP A 581 -30.66 4.85 -30.66
N LEU A 582 -29.89 3.95 -30.03
CA LEU A 582 -28.43 4.04 -29.93
C LEU A 582 -27.70 3.32 -31.07
N LEU A 583 -28.37 2.40 -31.74
CA LEU A 583 -27.78 1.61 -32.82
C LEU A 583 -28.18 2.20 -34.18
N THR A 584 -27.20 2.48 -35.03
CA THR A 584 -27.46 3.02 -36.38
C THR A 584 -27.76 1.90 -37.38
N ALA A 585 -28.38 2.26 -38.50
CA ALA A 585 -28.62 1.34 -39.63
C ALA A 585 -27.33 0.74 -40.22
N ALA A 586 -26.16 1.30 -39.90
CA ALA A 586 -24.88 0.80 -40.36
C ALA A 586 -24.28 -0.29 -39.45
N THR A 587 -24.83 -0.51 -38.25
CA THR A 587 -24.29 -1.40 -37.21
C THR A 587 -24.51 -2.89 -37.49
N ARG A 588 -23.77 -3.51 -38.41
CA ARG A 588 -23.90 -4.93 -38.78
C ARG A 588 -23.59 -5.96 -37.68
N GLU A 589 -22.70 -5.64 -36.74
CA GLU A 589 -22.30 -6.56 -35.67
C GLU A 589 -22.15 -5.83 -34.34
N LEU A 590 -22.54 -6.50 -33.25
CA LEU A 590 -22.37 -6.00 -31.89
C LEU A 590 -21.33 -6.81 -31.13
N PHE A 591 -20.40 -6.11 -30.51
CA PHE A 591 -19.53 -6.64 -29.46
C PHE A 591 -20.05 -6.10 -28.15
N TYR A 592 -20.12 -6.93 -27.10
CA TYR A 592 -20.48 -6.42 -25.79
C TYR A 592 -19.49 -6.88 -24.72
N VAL A 593 -19.28 -5.99 -23.76
CA VAL A 593 -18.49 -6.23 -22.55
C VAL A 593 -19.37 -5.84 -21.38
N ALA A 594 -19.52 -6.76 -20.43
CA ALA A 594 -20.49 -6.66 -19.34
C ALA A 594 -19.83 -6.75 -17.96
N GLU A 595 -20.42 -6.07 -16.98
CA GLU A 595 -20.05 -6.14 -15.56
C GLU A 595 -21.25 -6.53 -14.68
N GLY A 596 -20.96 -7.19 -13.55
CA GLY A 596 -21.97 -7.56 -12.56
C GLY A 596 -22.98 -8.58 -13.11
N ALA A 597 -24.28 -8.38 -12.82
CA ALA A 597 -25.33 -9.32 -13.25
C ALA A 597 -25.38 -9.51 -14.77
N TRP A 598 -24.95 -8.52 -15.57
CA TRP A 598 -24.91 -8.59 -17.03
C TRP A 598 -23.95 -9.65 -17.56
N GLN A 599 -22.91 -10.04 -16.80
CA GLN A 599 -22.00 -11.13 -17.18
C GLN A 599 -22.69 -12.50 -17.19
N ARG A 600 -23.83 -12.62 -16.51
CA ARG A 600 -24.58 -13.88 -16.40
C ARG A 600 -25.57 -14.10 -17.54
N LEU A 601 -25.78 -13.10 -18.40
CA LEU A 601 -26.67 -13.23 -19.55
C LEU A 601 -25.99 -14.05 -20.65
N PRO A 602 -26.56 -15.21 -21.05
CA PRO A 602 -26.05 -15.95 -22.19
C PRO A 602 -26.25 -15.13 -23.47
N PHE A 603 -25.45 -15.38 -24.51
CA PHE A 603 -25.61 -14.70 -25.80
C PHE A 603 -27.04 -14.86 -26.37
N GLY A 604 -27.62 -16.06 -26.23
CA GLY A 604 -29.03 -16.35 -26.53
C GLY A 604 -30.05 -15.49 -25.78
N GLY A 605 -29.64 -14.87 -24.66
CA GLY A 605 -30.46 -13.94 -23.89
C GLY A 605 -30.37 -12.48 -24.35
N LEU A 606 -29.53 -12.21 -25.35
CA LEU A 606 -29.47 -10.94 -26.08
C LEU A 606 -30.20 -11.05 -27.43
N THR A 607 -31.24 -11.88 -27.51
CA THR A 607 -32.18 -11.85 -28.64
C THR A 607 -33.17 -10.71 -28.44
N ARG A 608 -33.72 -10.22 -29.55
CA ARG A 608 -34.78 -9.23 -29.61
C ARG A 608 -36.14 -9.89 -29.44
N SER A 609 -37.18 -9.06 -29.38
CA SER A 609 -38.58 -9.51 -29.32
C SER A 609 -39.07 -10.32 -30.51
N ASP A 610 -38.32 -10.36 -31.61
CA ASP A 610 -38.58 -11.16 -32.82
C ASP A 610 -37.69 -12.43 -32.90
N ASP A 611 -37.12 -12.88 -31.78
CA ASP A 611 -36.23 -14.05 -31.65
C ASP A 611 -34.94 -13.98 -32.48
N ARG A 612 -34.58 -12.81 -33.00
CA ARG A 612 -33.30 -12.58 -33.68
C ARG A 612 -32.27 -11.96 -32.75
N PHE A 613 -31.00 -12.24 -32.99
CA PHE A 613 -29.95 -11.54 -32.25
C PHE A 613 -29.90 -10.08 -32.66
N TRP A 614 -29.53 -9.20 -31.73
CA TRP A 614 -29.33 -7.79 -32.04
C TRP A 614 -28.36 -7.52 -33.20
N ALA A 615 -27.38 -8.39 -33.42
CA ALA A 615 -26.45 -8.31 -34.55
C ALA A 615 -27.13 -8.64 -35.90
N GLU A 616 -28.13 -9.51 -35.95
CA GLU A 616 -28.76 -9.97 -37.20
C GLU A 616 -29.72 -8.95 -37.82
N HIS A 617 -30.06 -7.88 -37.11
CA HIS A 617 -30.99 -6.88 -37.62
C HIS A 617 -30.37 -5.95 -38.66
N PHE A 618 -29.06 -5.80 -38.63
CA PHE A 618 -28.34 -4.79 -39.38
C PHE A 618 -27.42 -5.40 -40.46
N SER A 619 -27.48 -6.72 -40.63
CA SER A 619 -26.76 -7.49 -41.66
C SER A 619 -27.47 -7.51 -43.00
#